data_AF-A0A923WM10-F1
#
_entry.id   AF-A0A923WM10-F1
#
_cell.length_a   1.000
_cell.length_b   1.000
_cell.length_c   1.000
_cell.angle_alpha   90.00
_cell.angle_beta   90.00
_cell.angle_gamma   90.00
#
_symmetry.space_group_name_H-M   'P 1'
#
loop_
_entity.id
_entity.type
_entity.pdbx_description
1 polymer ?
#
loop_
_entity_poly.entity_id
_entity_poly.type
_entity_poly.pdbx_seq_one_letter_code
_entity_poly.pdbx_strand_id
1 'polypeptide(L)'
;DQADKQVRRMVGIIVSMTPGERAKPELIKATRKRRIAAGAGVQVQEVNRMLAQFDQMQSMMKKLKGGGMMKMMRGMKGMMPGMR
;
A
#
# COMPACT_ATOMS: atom_id res chain seq x y z
N ASP A 1 15.94 18.67 8.02
CA ASP A 1 15.58 17.36 7.44
C ASP A 1 14.32 17.39 6.59
N GLN A 2 14.45 17.26 5.27
CA GLN A 2 13.29 17.18 4.37
C GLN A 2 12.52 15.86 4.51
N ALA A 3 13.22 14.77 4.85
CA ALA A 3 12.63 13.47 5.11
C ALA A 3 11.62 13.52 6.28
N ASP A 4 11.99 14.17 7.38
CA ASP A 4 11.09 14.33 8.55
C ASP A 4 9.80 15.06 8.20
N LYS A 5 9.87 16.07 7.33
CA LYS A 5 8.68 16.79 6.86
C LYS A 5 7.76 15.88 6.06
N GLN A 6 8.31 15.02 5.21
CA GLN A 6 7.52 14.05 4.43
C GLN A 6 6.87 13.00 5.32
N VAL A 7 7.63 12.47 6.29
CA VAL A 7 7.12 11.50 7.27
C VAL A 7 5.98 12.12 8.08
N ARG A 8 6.14 13.35 8.58
CA ARG A 8 5.09 14.06 9.33
C ARG A 8 3.82 14.24 8.51
N ARG A 9 3.93 14.60 7.22
CA ARG A 9 2.75 14.71 6.33
C ARG A 9 2.07 13.36 6.13
N MET A 10 2.84 12.30 5.90
CA MET A 10 2.29 10.95 5.75
C MET A 10 1.54 10.51 7.02
N VAL A 11 2.13 10.73 8.20
CA VAL A 11 1.49 10.45 9.49
C VAL A 11 0.21 11.28 9.63
N GLY A 12 0.25 12.57 9.31
CA GLY A 12 -0.94 13.45 9.36
C GLY A 12 -2.09 12.95 8.48
N ILE A 13 -1.78 12.46 7.27
CA ILE A 13 -2.77 11.85 6.36
C ILE A 13 -3.39 10.60 7.00
N ILE A 14 -2.58 9.68 7.55
CA ILE A 14 -3.05 8.42 8.15
C ILE A 14 -3.90 8.66 9.41
N VAL A 15 -3.50 9.63 10.25
CA VAL A 15 -4.24 10.02 11.45
C VAL A 15 -5.59 10.63 11.11
N SER A 16 -5.71 11.33 9.96
CA SER A 16 -6.95 11.94 9.47
C SER A 16 -7.94 10.94 8.83
N MET A 17 -7.57 9.66 8.74
CA MET A 17 -8.44 8.58 8.28
C MET A 17 -9.26 7.98 9.43
N THR A 18 -10.41 7.40 9.10
CA THR A 18 -11.15 6.55 10.03
C THR A 18 -10.56 5.13 10.07
N PRO A 19 -10.81 4.34 11.13
CA PRO A 19 -10.36 2.94 11.17
C PRO A 19 -10.82 2.10 9.97
N GLY A 20 -12.06 2.30 9.51
CA GLY A 20 -12.59 1.61 8.34
C GLY A 20 -11.86 1.98 7.04
N GLU A 21 -11.45 3.24 6.89
CA GLU A 21 -10.67 3.70 5.74
C GLU A 21 -9.24 3.17 5.77
N ARG A 22 -8.62 3.06 6.95
CA ARG A 22 -7.28 2.46 7.10
C ARG A 22 -7.27 0.97 6.80
N ALA A 23 -8.31 0.25 7.23
CA ALA A 23 -8.45 -1.17 6.96
C ALA A 23 -8.77 -1.45 5.48
N LYS A 24 -9.51 -0.54 4.83
CA LYS A 24 -9.97 -0.67 3.44
C LYS A 24 -9.75 0.62 2.66
N PRO A 25 -8.50 0.89 2.21
CA PRO A 25 -8.17 2.11 1.47
C PRO A 25 -8.94 2.30 0.15
N GLU A 26 -9.47 1.22 -0.42
CA GLU A 26 -10.32 1.23 -1.62
C GLU A 26 -11.62 2.05 -1.45
N LEU A 27 -12.08 2.23 -0.20
CA LEU A 27 -13.24 3.04 0.15
C LEU A 27 -12.98 4.55 0.01
N ILE A 28 -11.71 4.96 -0.06
CA ILE A 28 -11.29 6.37 -0.09
C ILE A 28 -11.50 6.96 -1.50
N LYS A 29 -12.74 7.37 -1.77
CA LYS A 29 -13.15 8.10 -2.99
C LYS A 29 -13.03 9.62 -2.82
N ALA A 30 -13.48 10.41 -3.80
CA ALA A 30 -13.27 11.85 -3.87
C ALA A 30 -13.69 12.63 -2.60
N THR A 31 -14.86 12.33 -2.03
CA THR A 31 -15.36 13.00 -0.82
C THR A 31 -14.48 12.74 0.40
N ARG A 32 -14.08 11.48 0.61
CA ARG A 32 -13.17 11.08 1.70
C ARG A 32 -11.78 11.68 1.51
N LYS A 33 -11.26 11.70 0.29
CA LYS A 33 -9.96 12.33 -0.03
C LYS A 33 -9.94 13.80 0.36
N ARG A 34 -11.01 14.56 0.05
CA ARG A 34 -11.13 15.97 0.46
C ARG A 34 -11.16 16.13 1.98
N ARG A 35 -11.94 15.30 2.69
CA ARG A 35 -11.99 15.32 4.17
C ARG A 35 -10.63 15.02 4.81
N ILE A 36 -9.94 13.99 4.32
CA ILE A 36 -8.60 13.59 4.81
C ILE A 36 -7.58 14.70 4.54
N ALA A 37 -7.58 15.25 3.33
CA ALA A 37 -6.69 16.35 2.96
C ALA A 37 -6.89 17.59 3.84
N ALA A 38 -8.15 17.97 4.08
CA ALA A 38 -8.49 19.08 4.98
C ALA A 38 -8.06 18.80 6.43
N GLY A 39 -8.32 17.59 6.95
CA GLY A 39 -7.93 17.20 8.31
C GLY A 39 -6.41 17.13 8.52
N ALA A 40 -5.67 16.76 7.47
CA ALA A 40 -4.21 16.65 7.51
C ALA A 40 -3.48 17.96 7.12
N GLY A 41 -4.20 18.99 6.65
CA GLY A 41 -3.61 20.25 6.19
C GLY A 41 -2.76 20.09 4.93
N VAL A 42 -3.11 19.15 4.04
CA VAL A 42 -2.38 18.83 2.81
C VAL A 42 -3.26 18.95 1.58
N GLN A 43 -2.67 18.88 0.40
CA GLN A 43 -3.45 18.85 -0.84
C GLN A 43 -4.03 17.46 -1.10
N VAL A 44 -5.18 17.40 -1.80
CA VAL A 44 -5.80 16.13 -2.23
C VAL A 44 -4.85 15.30 -3.10
N GLN A 45 -3.94 15.94 -3.82
CA GLN A 45 -2.91 15.27 -4.61
C GLN A 45 -1.92 14.48 -3.73
N GLU A 46 -1.57 14.98 -2.55
CA GLU A 46 -0.68 14.25 -1.62
C GLU A 46 -1.37 12.98 -1.11
N VAL A 47 -2.67 13.05 -0.81
CA VAL A 47 -3.47 11.87 -0.47
C VAL A 47 -3.51 10.86 -1.62
N ASN A 48 -3.67 11.32 -2.87
CA ASN A 48 -3.64 10.43 -4.04
C ASN A 48 -2.30 9.71 -4.21
N ARG A 49 -1.19 10.42 -4.04
CA ARG A 49 0.16 9.84 -4.15
C ARG A 49 0.37 8.77 -3.08
N MET A 50 -0.04 9.03 -1.84
CA MET A 50 0.06 8.05 -0.76
C MET A 50 -0.79 6.79 -1.05
N LEU A 51 -2.02 6.96 -1.52
CA LEU A 51 -2.89 5.83 -1.87
C LEU A 51 -2.31 4.99 -3.03
N ALA A 52 -1.71 5.63 -4.03
CA ALA A 52 -1.05 4.93 -5.13
C ALA A 52 0.19 4.14 -4.65
N GLN A 53 1.01 4.74 -3.78
CA GLN A 53 2.15 4.05 -3.17
C GLN A 53 1.70 2.85 -2.33
N PHE A 54 0.61 3.00 -1.57
CA PHE A 54 0.03 1.90 -0.81
C PHE A 54 -0.45 0.76 -1.72
N ASP A 55 -1.19 1.07 -2.80
CA ASP A 55 -1.68 0.06 -3.74
C ASP A 55 -0.52 -0.68 -4.43
N GLN A 56 0.54 0.04 -4.81
CA GLN A 56 1.76 -0.56 -5.34
C GLN A 56 2.39 -1.53 -4.33
N MET A 57 2.57 -1.13 -3.07
CA MET A 57 3.11 -2.01 -2.03
C MET A 57 2.20 -3.20 -1.74
N GLN A 58 0.88 -2.98 -1.69
CA GLN A 58 -0.10 -4.05 -1.49
C GLN A 58 -0.07 -5.06 -2.64
N SER A 59 0.05 -4.59 -3.88
CA SER A 59 0.18 -5.46 -5.07
C SER A 59 1.46 -6.30 -5.02
N MET A 60 2.56 -5.71 -4.56
CA MET A 60 3.84 -6.41 -4.39
C MET A 60 3.74 -7.45 -3.28
N MET A 61 3.19 -7.08 -2.11
CA MET A 61 2.97 -8.03 -1.00
C MET A 61 2.03 -9.17 -1.39
N LYS A 62 0.98 -8.90 -2.19
CA LYS A 62 0.10 -9.95 -2.73
C LYS A 62 0.85 -10.90 -3.65
N LYS A 63 1.74 -10.41 -4.53
CA LYS A 63 2.58 -11.26 -5.39
C LYS A 63 3.55 -12.12 -4.58
N LEU A 64 4.12 -11.58 -3.51
CA LEU A 64 5.02 -12.30 -2.60
C LEU A 64 4.27 -13.36 -1.77
N LYS A 65 3.11 -13.01 -1.18
CA LYS A 65 2.29 -13.91 -0.36
C LYS A 65 1.50 -14.93 -1.17
N GLY A 66 1.12 -14.58 -2.41
CA GLY A 66 0.34 -15.42 -3.34
C GLY A 66 1.12 -16.60 -3.94
N GLY A 67 2.25 -16.97 -3.35
CA GLY A 67 3.00 -18.14 -3.76
C GLY A 67 3.72 -17.96 -5.10
N GLY A 68 4.09 -16.76 -5.55
CA GLY A 68 4.99 -16.60 -6.69
C GLY A 68 6.28 -17.41 -6.51
N MET A 69 6.85 -17.35 -5.30
CA MET A 69 7.97 -18.18 -4.85
C MET A 69 7.60 -19.67 -4.78
N MET A 70 6.43 -20.01 -4.22
CA MET A 70 6.00 -21.40 -4.02
C MET A 70 5.62 -22.10 -5.33
N LYS A 71 5.10 -21.36 -6.31
CA LYS A 71 4.73 -21.80 -7.66
C LYS A 71 5.98 -21.92 -8.54
N MET A 72 6.95 -21.00 -8.39
CA MET A 72 8.28 -21.12 -8.99
C MET A 72 9.05 -22.31 -8.41
N MET A 73 8.99 -22.52 -7.09
CA MET A 73 9.65 -23.65 -6.41
C MET A 73 8.97 -24.99 -6.73
N ARG A 74 7.63 -25.04 -6.89
CA ARG A 74 6.94 -26.23 -7.43
C ARG A 74 7.29 -26.48 -8.89
N GLY A 75 7.38 -25.43 -9.72
CA GLY A 75 7.81 -25.54 -11.12
C GLY A 75 9.25 -26.07 -11.25
N MET A 76 10.15 -25.60 -10.39
CA MET A 76 11.55 -26.04 -10.37
C MET A 76 11.71 -27.46 -9.78
N LYS A 77 10.91 -27.82 -8.77
CA LYS A 77 10.83 -29.20 -8.24
C LYS A 77 10.25 -30.19 -9.27
N GLY A 78 9.41 -29.73 -10.19
CA GLY A 78 8.92 -30.53 -11.32
C GLY A 78 9.94 -30.73 -12.45
N MET A 79 10.98 -29.88 -12.51
CA MET A 79 12.05 -29.94 -13.53
C MET A 79 13.34 -30.60 -13.04
N MET A 80 13.41 -31.05 -11.77
CA MET A 80 14.49 -31.92 -11.26
C MET A 80 13.96 -33.34 -10.96
N PRO A 81 13.68 -34.17 -11.98
CA PRO A 81 13.56 -35.60 -11.79
C PRO A 81 14.97 -36.18 -11.69
N GLY A 82 15.50 -36.42 -10.47
CA GLY A 82 16.72 -37.23 -10.37
C GLY A 82 17.64 -37.11 -9.16
N MET A 83 17.42 -36.24 -8.19
CA MET A 83 18.19 -36.33 -6.93
C MET A 83 17.48 -37.27 -5.96
N ARG A 84 17.86 -38.55 -6.05
CA ARG A 84 17.70 -39.54 -4.97
C ARG A 84 18.55 -39.14 -3.77
#